data_AF-A0A822H807-F1
#
_entry.id   AF-A0A822H807-F1
#
_cell.length_a   1.000
_cell.length_b   1.000
_cell.length_c   1.000
_cell.angle_alpha   90.00
_cell.angle_beta   90.00
_cell.angle_gamma   90.00
#
_symmetry.space_group_name_H-M   'P 1'
#
loop_
_entity.id
_entity.type
_entity.pdbx_description
1 polymer ?
#
loop_
_entity_poly.entity_id
_entity_poly.type
_entity_poly.pdbx_seq_one_letter_code
_entity_poly.pdbx_strand_id
1 'polypeptide(L)'
;EDITYLDANRWENLISKYLFQLEKFYLQYFASCEKDSQTQIYHGKPNQFISSFWIKRKWIFEVQRDLTSIIYSVRPYKKRWNEYIQDEIKDVSSDLSKSTHLIFVYMCPNEWRNIINVYIKRILCVTQIYHFTISVEKIFVGVLISILDSLQKLQSLKIHCLSFADPKNMNHTDY
;
A
#
# COMPACT_ATOMS: atom_id res chain seq x y z
N GLU A 1 -11.48 13.99 6.23
CA GLU A 1 -12.01 12.87 5.43
C GLU A 1 -12.78 11.93 6.35
N ASP A 2 -13.53 10.95 5.85
CA ASP A 2 -14.19 9.94 6.69
C ASP A 2 -13.44 8.61 6.52
N ILE A 3 -12.69 8.18 7.53
CA ILE A 3 -11.88 6.95 7.43
C ILE A 3 -12.73 5.67 7.46
N THR A 4 -14.03 5.77 7.76
CA THR A 4 -14.95 4.61 7.76
C THR A 4 -15.19 4.03 6.37
N TYR A 5 -14.75 4.71 5.31
CA TYR A 5 -14.68 4.14 3.95
C TYR A 5 -13.72 2.95 3.86
N LEU A 6 -12.81 2.78 4.83
CA LEU A 6 -11.92 1.62 4.92
C LEU A 6 -12.52 0.44 5.73
N ASP A 7 -13.77 0.56 6.20
CA ASP A 7 -14.49 -0.55 6.84
C ASP A 7 -15.00 -1.55 5.77
N ALA A 8 -14.25 -2.63 5.57
CA ALA A 8 -14.62 -3.61 4.55
C ALA A 8 -15.93 -4.34 4.89
N ASN A 9 -16.29 -4.49 6.17
CA ASN A 9 -17.53 -5.18 6.56
C ASN A 9 -18.75 -4.38 6.09
N ARG A 10 -18.67 -3.04 6.15
CA ARG A 10 -19.71 -2.15 5.64
C ARG A 10 -19.97 -2.39 4.16
N TRP A 11 -18.90 -2.48 3.37
CA TRP A 11 -19.00 -2.73 1.92
C TRP A 11 -19.46 -4.15 1.61
N GLU A 12 -18.93 -5.15 2.31
CA GLU A 12 -19.32 -6.55 2.16
C GLU A 12 -20.83 -6.72 2.42
N ASN A 13 -21.35 -6.12 3.49
CA ASN A 13 -22.78 -6.16 3.82
C ASN A 13 -23.65 -5.48 2.75
N LEU A 14 -23.24 -4.30 2.28
CA LEU A 14 -23.98 -3.56 1.25
C LEU A 14 -24.03 -4.36 -0.07
N ILE A 15 -22.89 -4.88 -0.52
CA ILE A 15 -22.79 -5.61 -1.78
C ILE A 15 -23.54 -6.93 -1.69
N SER A 16 -23.37 -7.67 -0.59
CA SER A 16 -24.05 -8.96 -0.39
C SER A 16 -25.57 -8.81 -0.34
N LYS A 17 -26.07 -7.73 0.26
CA LYS A 17 -27.51 -7.51 0.43
C LYS A 17 -28.21 -6.98 -0.82
N TYR A 18 -27.58 -6.03 -1.53
CA TYR A 18 -28.27 -5.29 -2.59
C TYR A 18 -27.64 -5.44 -3.97
N LEU A 19 -26.39 -5.87 -4.08
CA LEU A 19 -25.62 -5.89 -5.32
C LEU A 19 -24.98 -7.27 -5.57
N PHE A 20 -25.72 -8.35 -5.35
CA PHE A 20 -25.19 -9.71 -5.41
C PHE A 20 -24.55 -10.07 -6.77
N GLN A 21 -25.05 -9.47 -7.86
CA GLN A 21 -24.53 -9.64 -9.23
C GLN A 21 -23.35 -8.70 -9.58
N LEU A 22 -22.86 -7.89 -8.64
CA LEU A 22 -21.79 -6.93 -8.92
C LEU A 22 -20.48 -7.62 -9.32
N GLU A 23 -20.10 -7.51 -10.58
CA GLU A 23 -18.89 -8.13 -11.10
C GLU A 23 -17.62 -7.35 -10.72
N LYS A 24 -17.72 -6.02 -10.68
CA LYS A 24 -16.58 -5.12 -10.47
C LYS A 24 -16.92 -4.11 -9.39
N PHE A 25 -16.04 -4.02 -8.41
CA PHE A 25 -16.12 -3.01 -7.36
C PHE A 25 -14.83 -2.19 -7.36
N TYR A 26 -15.00 -0.88 -7.45
CA TYR A 26 -13.91 0.08 -7.39
C TYR A 26 -14.15 1.00 -6.20
N LEU A 27 -13.20 1.01 -5.27
CA LEU A 27 -13.14 1.96 -4.18
C LEU A 27 -11.82 2.71 -4.32
N GLN A 28 -11.85 4.03 -4.15
CA GLN A 28 -10.66 4.84 -4.02
C GLN A 28 -10.88 5.87 -2.93
N TYR A 29 -9.98 5.88 -1.96
CA TYR A 29 -10.01 6.79 -0.82
C TYR A 29 -8.65 7.47 -0.72
N PHE A 30 -8.67 8.79 -0.77
CA PHE A 30 -7.48 9.63 -0.69
C PHE A 30 -7.36 10.16 0.72
N ALA A 31 -6.15 10.03 1.27
CA ALA A 31 -5.81 10.59 2.56
C ALA A 31 -4.65 11.56 2.41
N SER A 32 -4.88 12.85 2.69
CA SER A 32 -3.80 13.85 2.67
C SER A 32 -2.74 13.57 3.75
N CYS A 33 -1.50 13.89 3.41
CA CYS A 33 -0.34 13.80 4.30
C CYS A 33 0.03 15.15 4.94
N GLU A 34 -0.65 16.25 4.58
CA GLU A 34 -0.25 17.62 4.94
C GLU A 34 -0.56 18.06 6.39
N LYS A 35 -1.16 17.20 7.22
CA LYS A 35 -1.47 17.56 8.62
C LYS A 35 -0.83 16.60 9.60
N ASP A 36 0.39 16.96 10.00
CA ASP A 36 1.02 16.47 11.21
C ASP A 36 0.11 16.73 12.43
N SER A 37 0.07 15.73 13.31
CA SER A 37 -0.39 15.74 14.72
C SER A 37 -1.82 15.34 15.11
N GLN A 38 -2.81 15.25 14.22
CA GLN A 38 -4.14 14.71 14.58
C GLN A 38 -4.72 13.83 13.48
N THR A 39 -4.05 12.70 13.22
CA THR A 39 -4.54 11.67 12.30
C THR A 39 -5.88 11.12 12.81
N GLN A 40 -6.87 11.03 11.93
CA GLN A 40 -7.99 10.11 12.15
C GLN A 40 -7.41 8.70 12.24
N ILE A 41 -7.33 8.19 13.46
CA ILE A 41 -6.88 6.82 13.72
C ILE A 41 -8.02 5.91 13.28
N TYR A 42 -7.73 4.99 12.38
CA TYR A 42 -8.69 3.95 12.05
C TYR A 42 -8.86 3.06 13.29
N HIS A 43 -10.06 3.08 13.88
CA HIS A 43 -10.41 2.27 15.05
C HIS A 43 -11.08 0.94 14.68
N GLY A 44 -11.30 0.69 13.39
CA GLY A 44 -11.86 -0.57 12.93
C GLY A 44 -10.86 -1.72 13.00
N LYS A 45 -11.34 -2.93 12.73
CA LYS A 45 -10.48 -4.12 12.72
C LYS A 45 -9.54 -4.03 11.51
N PRO A 46 -8.21 -4.25 11.67
CA PRO A 46 -7.32 -4.25 10.52
C PRO A 46 -7.57 -5.50 9.66
N ASN A 47 -7.26 -5.45 8.37
CA ASN A 47 -7.35 -6.59 7.44
C ASN A 47 -8.76 -7.15 7.25
N GLN A 48 -9.75 -6.29 7.05
CA GLN A 48 -11.09 -6.79 6.74
C GLN A 48 -11.22 -7.19 5.26
N PHE A 49 -10.39 -6.65 4.36
CA PHE A 49 -10.39 -6.96 2.92
C PHE A 49 -9.78 -8.33 2.55
N ILE A 50 -9.47 -9.18 3.53
CA ILE A 50 -9.03 -10.57 3.33
C ILE A 50 -10.10 -11.59 3.72
N SER A 51 -11.35 -11.15 3.95
CA SER A 51 -12.44 -12.09 4.20
C SER A 51 -12.68 -12.99 2.97
N SER A 52 -13.34 -14.14 3.19
CA SER A 52 -13.65 -15.06 2.09
C SER A 52 -14.47 -14.41 0.97
N PHE A 53 -15.24 -13.36 1.27
CA PHE A 53 -16.00 -12.59 0.29
C PHE A 53 -15.06 -11.90 -0.72
N TRP A 54 -14.08 -11.14 -0.23
CA TRP A 54 -13.12 -10.40 -1.07
C TRP A 54 -12.24 -11.34 -1.89
N ILE A 55 -11.75 -12.42 -1.26
CA ILE A 55 -10.91 -13.44 -1.90
C ILE A 55 -11.67 -14.13 -3.04
N LYS A 56 -12.90 -14.60 -2.79
CA LYS A 56 -13.73 -15.29 -3.82
C LYS A 56 -14.04 -14.38 -5.01
N ARG A 57 -14.28 -13.10 -4.76
CA ARG A 57 -14.51 -12.08 -5.81
C ARG A 57 -13.23 -11.69 -6.56
N LYS A 58 -12.06 -12.11 -6.07
CA LYS A 58 -10.74 -11.70 -6.58
C LYS A 58 -10.61 -10.18 -6.64
N TRP A 59 -11.12 -9.50 -5.62
CA TRP A 59 -10.97 -8.06 -5.46
C TRP A 59 -9.82 -7.80 -4.49
N ILE A 60 -8.88 -6.97 -4.91
CA ILE A 60 -7.62 -6.73 -4.23
C ILE A 60 -7.70 -5.38 -3.56
N PHE A 61 -7.22 -5.33 -2.31
CA PHE A 61 -7.02 -4.09 -1.59
C PHE A 61 -5.58 -3.62 -1.77
N GLU A 62 -5.40 -2.41 -2.27
CA GLU A 62 -4.08 -1.84 -2.53
C GLU A 62 -3.93 -0.49 -1.84
N VAL A 63 -2.73 -0.24 -1.38
CA VAL A 63 -2.33 1.03 -0.79
C VAL A 63 -1.18 1.56 -1.62
N GLN A 64 -1.36 2.73 -2.22
CA GLN A 64 -0.34 3.46 -2.93
C GLN A 64 0.02 4.71 -2.15
N ARG A 65 1.31 4.98 -2.02
CA ARG A 65 1.81 6.25 -1.46
C ARG A 65 2.59 6.98 -2.55
N ASP A 66 2.20 8.23 -2.78
CA ASP A 66 2.96 9.20 -3.59
C ASP A 66 3.61 10.27 -2.69
N LEU A 67 3.91 11.47 -3.23
CA LEU A 67 4.50 12.57 -2.44
C LEU A 67 3.54 13.14 -1.40
N THR A 68 2.26 13.31 -1.72
CA THR A 68 1.34 14.16 -0.94
C THR A 68 0.12 13.44 -0.38
N SER A 69 -0.17 12.23 -0.87
CA SER A 69 -1.32 11.42 -0.47
C SER A 69 -1.02 9.92 -0.26
N ILE A 70 -1.81 9.31 0.62
CA ILE A 70 -2.00 7.86 0.63
C ILE A 70 -3.31 7.57 -0.10
N ILE A 71 -3.25 6.71 -1.10
CA ILE A 71 -4.38 6.24 -1.88
C ILE A 71 -4.67 4.81 -1.46
N TYR A 72 -5.82 4.59 -0.83
CA TYR A 72 -6.35 3.26 -0.57
C TYR A 72 -7.33 2.90 -1.69
N SER A 73 -7.24 1.69 -2.22
CA SER A 73 -8.12 1.27 -3.30
C SER A 73 -8.54 -0.18 -3.19
N VAL A 74 -9.76 -0.46 -3.65
CA VAL A 74 -10.18 -1.82 -3.99
C VAL A 74 -10.40 -1.87 -5.49
N ARG A 75 -9.86 -2.89 -6.14
CA ARG A 75 -10.13 -3.12 -7.55
C ARG A 75 -10.21 -4.61 -7.88
N PRO A 76 -10.92 -5.01 -8.93
CA PRO A 76 -10.88 -6.36 -9.42
C PRO A 76 -9.46 -6.69 -9.89
N TYR A 77 -8.99 -7.89 -9.56
CA TYR A 77 -7.75 -8.41 -10.11
C TYR A 77 -7.85 -8.45 -11.64
N LYS A 78 -7.05 -7.61 -12.32
CA LYS A 78 -6.85 -7.75 -13.76
C LYS A 78 -5.46 -8.32 -13.98
N LYS A 79 -5.38 -9.39 -14.78
CA LYS A 79 -4.12 -9.97 -15.30
C LYS A 79 -3.34 -8.98 -16.20
N ARG A 80 -3.93 -7.83 -16.53
CA ARG A 80 -3.33 -6.71 -17.28
C ARG A 80 -3.86 -5.38 -16.74
N TRP A 81 -2.97 -4.56 -16.16
CA TRP A 81 -3.14 -3.11 -16.05
C TRP A 81 -2.00 -2.45 -16.83
N ASN A 82 -2.32 -1.38 -17.57
CA ASN A 82 -1.55 -0.79 -18.67
C ASN A 82 -0.51 0.28 -18.27
N GLU A 83 0.53 0.33 -19.10
CA GLU A 83 1.38 1.44 -19.61
C GLU A 83 2.33 2.24 -18.72
N TYR A 84 2.10 2.44 -17.42
CA TYR A 84 3.12 3.14 -16.57
C TYR A 84 3.97 2.21 -15.70
N ILE A 85 3.64 0.92 -15.66
CA ILE A 85 4.44 -0.13 -15.01
C ILE A 85 4.60 -1.27 -16.02
N GLN A 86 5.34 -1.02 -17.10
CA GLN A 86 5.64 -2.08 -18.08
C GLN A 86 6.73 -2.99 -17.52
N ASP A 87 6.29 -4.21 -17.13
CA ASP A 87 6.86 -5.54 -17.42
C ASP A 87 6.76 -6.58 -16.29
N GLU A 88 6.18 -6.23 -15.15
CA GLU A 88 6.86 -6.66 -13.93
C GLU A 88 5.99 -7.34 -12.86
N ILE A 89 4.90 -7.97 -13.30
CA ILE A 89 4.13 -8.98 -12.55
C ILE A 89 3.64 -10.06 -13.52
N LYS A 90 4.58 -10.74 -14.21
CA LYS A 90 4.25 -11.95 -14.98
C LYS A 90 4.18 -13.21 -14.11
N ASP A 91 4.71 -13.16 -12.90
CA ASP A 91 4.96 -14.37 -12.13
C ASP A 91 4.74 -14.19 -10.62
N VAL A 92 3.50 -13.87 -10.25
CA VAL A 92 3.09 -14.16 -8.87
C VAL A 92 1.89 -15.07 -8.98
N SER A 93 2.15 -16.37 -8.85
CA SER A 93 1.22 -17.37 -8.33
C SER A 93 0.82 -17.03 -6.88
N SER A 94 0.49 -15.76 -6.63
CA SER A 94 0.21 -15.24 -5.30
C SER A 94 -0.99 -15.96 -4.78
N ASP A 95 -0.79 -16.55 -3.61
CA ASP A 95 -1.84 -16.92 -2.72
C ASP A 95 -2.75 -15.68 -2.49
N LEU A 96 -3.76 -15.52 -3.33
CA LEU A 96 -4.75 -14.42 -3.29
C LEU A 96 -5.51 -14.38 -1.96
N SER A 97 -5.26 -15.34 -1.05
CA SER A 97 -5.76 -15.30 0.32
C SER A 97 -5.25 -14.09 1.11
N LYS A 98 -4.20 -13.41 0.65
CA LYS A 98 -3.54 -12.29 1.35
C LYS A 98 -3.23 -11.12 0.41
N SER A 99 -4.26 -10.37 0.04
CA SER A 99 -4.24 -9.46 -1.11
C SER A 99 -3.69 -8.05 -0.88
N THR A 100 -3.21 -7.69 0.31
CA THR A 100 -2.79 -6.29 0.53
C THR A 100 -1.43 -6.00 -0.07
N HIS A 101 -1.45 -5.12 -1.07
CA HIS A 101 -0.26 -4.60 -1.74
C HIS A 101 0.03 -3.19 -1.29
N LEU A 102 1.27 -2.93 -0.85
CA LEU A 102 1.78 -1.59 -0.65
C LEU A 102 2.70 -1.21 -1.81
N ILE A 103 2.48 -0.05 -2.40
CA ILE A 103 3.29 0.49 -3.49
C ILE A 103 3.79 1.89 -3.12
N PHE A 104 5.11 2.07 -3.11
CA PHE A 104 5.73 3.39 -3.00
C PHE A 104 6.15 3.90 -4.39
N VAL A 105 5.66 5.08 -4.76
CA VAL A 105 5.94 5.73 -6.04
C VAL A 105 6.44 7.16 -5.78
N TYR A 106 7.45 7.60 -6.52
CA TYR A 106 7.94 8.99 -6.51
C TYR A 106 8.19 9.58 -5.11
N MET A 107 9.15 9.08 -4.33
CA MET A 107 9.53 9.70 -3.05
C MET A 107 10.87 10.42 -3.13
N CYS A 108 10.93 11.67 -2.63
CA CYS A 108 12.17 12.46 -2.57
C CYS A 108 13.13 11.89 -1.50
N PRO A 109 14.42 11.63 -1.83
CA PRO A 109 15.42 10.99 -0.95
C PRO A 109 15.54 11.56 0.48
N ASN A 110 15.25 12.84 0.67
CA ASN A 110 15.44 13.54 1.95
C ASN A 110 14.32 13.26 2.97
N GLU A 111 13.15 12.80 2.54
CA GLU A 111 11.99 12.54 3.42
C GLU A 111 11.94 11.09 3.97
N TRP A 112 12.85 10.24 3.50
CA TRP A 112 12.77 8.78 3.69
C TRP A 112 12.88 8.33 5.15
N ARG A 113 13.71 8.99 5.96
CA ARG A 113 14.13 8.39 7.23
C ARG A 113 13.07 8.51 8.33
N ASN A 114 12.40 9.66 8.40
CA ASN A 114 11.49 9.95 9.51
C ASN A 114 10.03 9.71 9.13
N ILE A 115 9.65 9.93 7.87
CA ILE A 115 8.25 10.00 7.49
C ILE A 115 7.71 8.62 7.03
N ILE A 116 8.55 7.79 6.41
CA ILE A 116 8.14 6.45 5.94
C ILE A 116 7.66 5.56 7.09
N ASN A 117 8.40 5.53 8.21
CA ASN A 117 8.00 4.72 9.36
C ASN A 117 6.64 5.16 9.92
N VAL A 118 6.36 6.46 9.93
CA VAL A 118 5.05 7.00 10.33
C VAL A 118 3.97 6.53 9.38
N TYR A 119 4.23 6.57 8.06
CA TYR A 119 3.26 6.09 7.06
C TYR A 119 3.03 4.60 7.13
N ILE A 120 4.08 3.79 7.27
CA ILE A 120 3.94 2.34 7.42
C ILE A 120 3.10 2.04 8.66
N LYS A 121 3.38 2.67 9.79
CA LYS A 121 2.55 2.53 11.00
C LYS A 121 1.10 2.92 10.74
N ARG A 122 0.85 4.02 10.03
CA ARG A 122 -0.50 4.47 9.66
C ARG A 122 -1.23 3.46 8.78
N ILE A 123 -0.54 2.89 7.79
CA ILE A 123 -1.10 1.85 6.92
C ILE A 123 -1.36 0.57 7.72
N LEU A 124 -0.46 0.21 8.64
CA LEU A 124 -0.59 -0.95 9.51
C LEU A 124 -1.78 -0.84 10.49
N CYS A 125 -2.23 0.37 10.83
CA CYS A 125 -3.49 0.57 11.57
C CYS A 125 -4.71 0.10 10.76
N VAL A 126 -4.65 0.17 9.43
CA VAL A 126 -5.75 -0.19 8.52
C VAL A 126 -5.64 -1.65 8.06
N THR A 127 -4.43 -2.11 7.75
CA THR A 127 -4.22 -3.39 7.08
C THR A 127 -2.83 -3.97 7.35
N GLN A 128 -2.66 -5.28 7.25
CA GLN A 128 -1.35 -5.91 7.12
C GLN A 128 -0.85 -5.67 5.71
N ILE A 129 0.46 -5.71 5.53
CA ILE A 129 1.11 -5.65 4.23
C ILE A 129 1.73 -7.02 3.98
N TYR A 130 1.25 -7.70 2.93
CA TYR A 130 1.74 -9.02 2.55
C TYR A 130 2.67 -8.95 1.35
N HIS A 131 2.42 -7.99 0.46
CA HIS A 131 3.24 -7.76 -0.72
C HIS A 131 3.66 -6.29 -0.72
N PHE A 132 4.96 -6.04 -0.84
CA PHE A 132 5.52 -4.70 -0.86
C PHE A 132 6.34 -4.47 -2.12
N THR A 133 5.97 -3.43 -2.87
CA THR A 133 6.66 -3.00 -4.09
C THR A 133 7.21 -1.59 -3.89
N ILE A 134 8.50 -1.44 -4.15
CA ILE A 134 9.21 -0.17 -4.09
C ILE A 134 9.58 0.24 -5.51
N SER A 135 8.84 1.20 -6.05
CA SER A 135 8.99 1.76 -7.41
C SER A 135 9.56 3.19 -7.36
N VAL A 136 10.51 3.43 -6.46
CA VAL A 136 11.20 4.72 -6.34
C VAL A 136 12.53 4.71 -7.07
N GLU A 137 13.09 5.88 -7.33
CA GLU A 137 14.39 5.99 -8.01
C GLU A 137 15.53 5.40 -7.17
N LYS A 138 15.56 5.66 -5.85
CA LYS A 138 16.58 5.13 -4.92
C LYS A 138 16.00 4.93 -3.52
N ILE A 139 16.21 3.76 -2.91
CA ILE A 139 15.98 3.50 -1.49
C ILE A 139 17.31 3.20 -0.79
N PHE A 140 17.54 3.80 0.38
CA PHE A 140 18.71 3.48 1.21
C PHE A 140 18.50 2.19 1.98
N VAL A 141 19.52 1.34 2.05
CA VAL A 141 19.50 0.08 2.79
C VAL A 141 19.05 0.25 4.24
N GLY A 142 19.54 1.27 4.95
CA GLY A 142 19.14 1.50 6.35
C GLY A 142 17.65 1.79 6.51
N VAL A 143 17.04 2.48 5.54
CA VAL A 143 15.58 2.72 5.53
C VAL A 143 14.84 1.45 5.15
N LEU A 144 15.31 0.72 4.14
CA LEU A 144 14.73 -0.57 3.75
C LEU A 144 14.68 -1.54 4.94
N ILE A 145 15.77 -1.69 5.70
CA ILE A 145 15.80 -2.55 6.90
C ILE A 145 14.73 -2.12 7.90
N SER A 146 14.64 -0.82 8.22
CA SER A 146 13.61 -0.29 9.12
C SER A 146 12.18 -0.57 8.64
N ILE A 147 11.95 -0.52 7.33
CA ILE A 147 10.66 -0.90 6.74
C ILE A 147 10.41 -2.39 6.95
N LEU A 148 11.36 -3.24 6.55
CA LEU A 148 11.22 -4.70 6.63
C LEU A 148 11.00 -5.19 8.06
N ASP A 149 11.69 -4.60 9.04
CA ASP A 149 11.50 -4.89 10.47
C ASP A 149 10.06 -4.59 10.94
N SER A 150 9.40 -3.61 10.30
CA SER A 150 8.00 -3.26 10.58
C SER A 150 7.00 -4.20 9.89
N LEU A 151 7.41 -4.93 8.85
CA LEU A 151 6.55 -5.77 8.02
C LEU A 151 6.71 -7.26 8.34
N GLN A 152 6.40 -7.66 9.58
CA GLN A 152 6.62 -9.03 10.08
C GLN A 152 5.89 -10.15 9.31
N LYS A 153 4.84 -9.80 8.55
CA LYS A 153 4.03 -10.76 7.77
C LYS A 153 4.28 -10.68 6.26
N LEU A 154 5.35 -9.99 5.85
CA LEU A 154 5.70 -9.83 4.45
C LEU A 154 5.95 -11.20 3.81
N GLN A 155 5.28 -11.45 2.68
CA GLN A 155 5.40 -12.68 1.90
C GLN A 155 6.18 -12.46 0.62
N SER A 156 6.08 -11.27 0.02
CA SER A 156 6.90 -10.91 -1.13
C SER A 156 7.39 -9.47 -1.04
N LEU A 157 8.63 -9.27 -1.48
CA LEU A 157 9.28 -7.98 -1.61
C LEU A 157 9.75 -7.81 -3.04
N LYS A 158 9.45 -6.65 -3.63
CA LYS A 158 9.97 -6.25 -4.93
C LYS A 158 10.55 -4.85 -4.85
N ILE A 159 11.78 -4.70 -5.32
CA ILE A 159 12.53 -3.44 -5.28
C ILE A 159 13.06 -3.18 -6.68
N HIS A 160 12.70 -2.04 -7.27
CA HIS A 160 13.15 -1.71 -8.63
C HIS A 160 14.58 -1.12 -8.63
N CYS A 161 14.95 -0.36 -7.61
CA CYS A 161 16.30 0.19 -7.47
C CYS A 161 16.71 0.29 -5.99
N LEU A 162 17.92 -0.15 -5.66
CA LEU A 162 18.49 -0.15 -4.30
C LEU A 162 19.81 0.64 -4.27
N SER A 163 19.99 1.50 -3.27
CA SER A 163 21.22 2.29 -3.08
C SER A 163 21.88 1.99 -1.73
N PHE A 164 23.22 1.85 -1.77
CA PHE A 164 24.07 1.57 -0.62
C PHE A 164 24.79 2.82 -0.08
N ALA A 165 24.49 4.01 -0.61
CA ALA A 165 25.17 5.24 -0.20
C ALA A 165 24.91 5.57 1.29
N ASP A 166 25.96 6.02 1.99
CA ASP A 166 25.85 6.54 3.35
C ASP A 166 25.07 7.87 3.31
N PRO A 167 23.91 7.99 3.99
CA PRO A 167 23.14 9.23 4.02
C PRO A 167 23.94 10.43 4.57
N LYS A 168 25.07 10.21 5.26
CA LYS A 168 25.98 11.28 5.71
C LYS A 168 26.80 11.91 4.58
N ASN A 169 26.98 11.23 3.46
CA ASN A 169 27.77 11.72 2.32
C ASN A 169 26.93 12.50 1.29
N MET A 170 25.62 12.70 1.53
CA MET A 170 24.73 13.43 0.62
C MET A 170 24.67 14.94 0.88
N ASN A 171 25.47 15.48 1.81
CA ASN A 171 25.57 16.93 2.04
C ASN A 171 26.50 17.66 1.07
N HIS A 172 27.13 16.95 0.13
CA HIS A 172 27.96 17.55 -0.89
C HIS A 172 27.62 16.92 -2.24
N THR A 173 27.24 17.76 -3.21
CA THR A 173 27.04 17.48 -4.65
C THR A 173 25.86 16.51 -4.93
N ASP A 174 24.76 16.89 -5.57
CA ASP A 174 24.57 17.77 -6.72
C ASP A 174 23.15 18.39 -6.76
N TYR A 175 23.07 19.51 -7.47
CA TYR A 175 21.91 20.37 -7.74
C TYR A 175 20.70 19.67 -8.35
#